data_AF-R5IKW3-F1
#
_entry.id   AF-R5IKW3-F1
#
_cell.length_a   1.000
_cell.length_b   1.000
_cell.length_c   1.000
_cell.angle_alpha   90.00
_cell.angle_beta   90.00
_cell.angle_gamma   90.00
#
_symmetry.space_group_name_H-M   'P 1'
#
loop_
_entity.id
_entity.type
_entity.pdbx_description
1 polymer ?
#
loop_
_entity_poly.entity_id
_entity_poly.type
_entity_poly.pdbx_seq_one_letter_code
_entity_poly.pdbx_strand_id
1 'polypeptide(L)'
;MDVLIGYELRNNDRESVIERLKQYVHDRDHVHGSDPVDAISDVEKALQRYPNCFEIVYRSARIYRVKGLYLKNPAYSERAISLYRHACLLIGQNTDPEISEVSIHLEMAQVYISLGQTEKGLEILKKNNPCRLNHPKIGEVLASSCNDAKGALPYLSAALLDLTVTHMQIVMGYLNLYCKQRDYENALLLLDWALAFYPGLKCPQKRSYLDKSEAALWAVRADVLWRLEQKEDAADSLRKAKVAATAFDREPNYDARNIRFVSAAEAATAYDDMGSTAMDVIDTILADSDEPMLLTRWMRIQNEE
;
A
#
# COMPACT_ATOMS: atom_id res chain seq x y z
N MET A 1 6.80 33.57 51.23
CA MET A 1 7.82 33.39 50.18
C MET A 1 7.19 32.52 49.12
N ASP A 2 6.93 33.10 47.95
CA ASP A 2 6.31 32.44 46.79
C ASP A 2 7.21 31.33 46.25
N VAL A 3 6.64 30.14 46.07
CA VAL A 3 7.24 29.05 45.31
C VAL A 3 6.66 29.12 43.91
N LEU A 4 7.44 29.63 42.96
CA LEU A 4 7.10 29.54 41.54
C LEU A 4 7.14 28.06 41.10
N ILE A 5 5.95 27.56 40.79
CA ILE A 5 5.69 26.20 40.30
C ILE A 5 6.31 26.02 38.91
N GLY A 6 7.27 25.09 38.81
CA GLY A 6 7.38 24.12 37.71
C GLY A 6 7.29 24.60 36.25
N TYR A 7 7.89 25.74 35.90
CA TYR A 7 8.06 26.10 34.48
C TYR A 7 9.42 25.61 33.99
N GLU A 8 9.50 24.37 33.50
CA GLU A 8 10.64 23.96 32.68
C GLU A 8 10.65 24.84 31.43
N LEU A 9 11.73 25.61 31.24
CA LEU A 9 11.99 26.41 30.05
C LEU A 9 12.06 25.49 28.83
N ARG A 10 10.92 25.30 28.15
CA ARG A 10 10.85 24.50 26.92
C ARG A 10 11.76 25.13 25.86
N ASN A 11 12.65 24.32 25.30
CA ASN A 11 13.52 24.75 24.21
C ASN A 11 12.66 25.10 22.98
N ASN A 12 12.74 26.35 22.51
CA ASN A 12 11.89 26.86 21.43
C ASN A 12 12.67 27.22 20.16
N ASP A 13 13.86 26.66 20.01
CA ASP A 13 14.52 26.66 18.71
C ASP A 13 13.66 25.91 17.67
N ARG A 14 13.93 26.19 16.39
CA ARG A 14 13.11 25.70 15.27
C ARG A 14 13.09 24.17 15.20
N GLU A 15 14.21 23.51 15.45
CA GLU A 15 14.33 22.05 15.34
C GLU A 15 13.61 21.35 16.49
N SER A 16 13.76 21.87 17.72
CA SER A 16 13.01 21.38 18.88
C SER A 16 11.49 21.53 18.69
N VAL A 17 11.02 22.62 18.07
CA VAL A 17 9.61 22.81 17.75
C VAL A 17 9.15 21.77 16.72
N ILE A 18 9.90 21.57 15.64
CA ILE A 18 9.58 20.58 14.60
C ILE A 18 9.46 19.18 15.20
N GLU A 19 10.39 18.80 16.07
CA GLU A 19 10.39 17.47 16.69
C GLU A 19 9.18 17.26 17.61
N ARG A 20 8.79 18.27 18.38
CA ARG A 20 7.54 18.21 19.16
C ARG A 20 6.31 18.07 18.26
N LEU A 21 6.23 18.82 17.15
CA LEU A 21 5.10 18.71 16.23
C LEU A 21 5.03 17.33 15.56
N LYS A 22 6.16 16.65 15.35
CA LYS A 22 6.18 15.24 14.91
C LYS A 22 5.55 14.31 15.95
N GLN A 23 5.92 14.49 17.22
CA GLN A 23 5.42 13.67 18.32
C GLN A 23 3.90 13.77 18.46
N TYR A 24 3.32 14.97 18.36
CA TYR A 24 1.85 15.14 18.44
C TYR A 24 1.05 14.38 17.39
N VAL A 25 1.64 14.07 16.23
CA VAL A 25 0.96 13.27 15.20
C VAL A 25 1.08 11.76 15.49
N HIS A 26 2.12 11.35 16.22
CA HIS A 26 2.37 9.96 16.60
C HIS A 26 1.58 9.57 17.86
N ASP A 27 1.57 10.43 18.86
CA ASP A 27 0.93 10.19 20.15
C ASP A 27 -0.57 10.50 20.08
N ARG A 28 -1.35 9.45 19.84
CA ARG A 28 -2.82 9.49 19.80
C ARG A 28 -3.43 10.17 21.03
N ASP A 29 -2.81 10.05 22.21
CA ASP A 29 -3.31 10.60 23.47
C ASP A 29 -3.30 12.14 23.52
N HIS A 30 -2.34 12.79 22.87
CA HIS A 30 -2.32 14.26 22.74
C HIS A 30 -3.39 14.81 21.79
N VAL A 31 -4.02 13.93 21.01
CA VAL A 31 -5.09 14.27 20.07
C VAL A 31 -6.48 13.82 20.56
N HIS A 32 -6.54 12.86 21.48
CA HIS A 32 -7.78 12.21 21.94
C HIS A 32 -8.36 12.72 23.28
N GLY A 33 -7.80 13.79 23.87
CA GLY A 33 -8.53 14.63 24.82
C GLY A 33 -8.36 14.33 26.31
N SER A 34 -7.21 13.80 26.74
CA SER A 34 -6.92 13.61 28.18
C SER A 34 -5.69 14.34 28.72
N ASP A 35 -4.87 15.01 27.89
CA ASP A 35 -3.67 15.73 28.37
C ASP A 35 -3.80 17.27 28.23
N PRO A 36 -3.39 18.06 29.25
CA PRO A 36 -3.57 19.52 29.30
C PRO A 36 -2.55 20.31 28.45
N VAL A 37 -1.76 19.64 27.61
CA VAL A 37 -0.94 20.31 26.60
C VAL A 37 -1.82 20.56 25.38
N ASP A 38 -2.31 21.80 25.25
CA ASP A 38 -3.07 22.22 24.08
C ASP A 38 -2.14 22.24 22.85
N ALA A 39 -2.03 21.11 22.16
CA ALA A 39 -1.26 20.97 20.92
C ALA A 39 -1.62 22.06 19.90
N ILE A 40 -2.84 22.59 19.96
CA ILE A 40 -3.26 23.73 19.13
C ILE A 40 -2.62 25.04 19.59
N SER A 41 -2.59 25.33 20.90
CA SER A 41 -1.85 26.48 21.43
C SER A 41 -0.37 26.45 21.04
N ASP A 42 0.28 25.29 21.16
CA ASP A 42 1.70 25.14 20.79
C ASP A 42 1.91 25.23 19.27
N VAL A 43 0.99 24.70 18.46
CA VAL A 43 0.94 24.91 17.00
C VAL A 43 0.79 26.39 16.66
N GLU A 44 -0.13 27.11 17.29
CA GLU A 44 -0.35 28.53 16.98
C GLU A 44 0.85 29.40 17.38
N LYS A 45 1.51 29.11 18.52
CA LYS A 45 2.78 29.76 18.87
C LYS A 45 3.88 29.46 17.84
N ALA A 46 3.97 28.22 17.36
CA ALA A 46 4.94 27.83 16.35
C ALA A 46 4.68 28.56 15.02
N LEU A 47 3.42 28.65 14.59
CA LEU A 47 3.01 29.37 13.39
C LEU A 47 3.24 30.89 13.51
N GLN A 48 3.03 31.48 14.69
CA GLN A 48 3.35 32.89 14.92
C GLN A 48 4.85 33.18 14.81
N ARG A 49 5.68 32.28 15.35
CA ARG A 49 7.14 32.46 15.37
C ARG A 49 7.80 32.12 14.03
N TYR A 50 7.28 31.11 13.33
CA TYR A 50 7.85 30.59 12.09
C TYR A 50 6.78 30.42 10.99
N PRO A 51 6.08 31.50 10.59
CA PRO A 51 4.92 31.40 9.70
C PRO A 51 5.24 30.86 8.30
N ASN A 52 6.47 31.02 7.83
CA ASN A 52 6.91 30.64 6.48
C ASN A 52 7.90 29.47 6.48
N CYS A 53 7.92 28.67 7.54
CA CYS A 53 8.70 27.45 7.60
C CYS A 53 7.83 26.28 7.14
N PHE A 54 8.14 25.70 5.97
CA PHE A 54 7.35 24.61 5.38
C PHE A 54 7.03 23.49 6.39
N GLU A 55 8.06 23.01 7.07
CA GLU A 55 7.96 21.88 8.00
C GLU A 55 6.98 22.15 9.14
N ILE A 56 7.02 23.35 9.71
CA ILE A 56 6.10 23.77 10.77
C ILE A 56 4.69 23.91 10.21
N VAL A 57 4.51 24.62 9.09
CA VAL A 57 3.20 24.83 8.46
C VAL A 57 2.52 23.51 8.08
N TYR A 58 3.26 22.62 7.43
CA TYR A 58 2.76 21.31 7.00
C TYR A 58 2.38 20.42 8.20
N ARG A 59 3.24 20.33 9.22
CA ARG A 59 2.95 19.54 10.42
C ARG A 59 1.78 20.11 11.22
N SER A 60 1.68 21.43 11.34
CA SER A 60 0.52 22.10 11.91
C SER A 60 -0.77 21.77 11.15
N ALA A 61 -0.74 21.77 9.81
CA ALA A 61 -1.88 21.37 8.99
C ALA A 61 -2.35 19.93 9.31
N ARG A 62 -1.40 19.00 9.47
CA ARG A 62 -1.71 17.61 9.85
C ARG A 62 -2.34 17.51 11.24
N ILE A 63 -1.82 18.22 12.24
CA ILE A 63 -2.38 18.24 13.60
C ILE A 63 -3.82 18.78 13.58
N TYR A 64 -4.05 19.90 12.89
CA TYR A 64 -5.39 20.47 12.73
C TYR A 64 -6.34 19.51 12.01
N ARG A 65 -5.86 18.79 10.98
CA ARG A 65 -6.65 17.79 10.27
C ARG A 65 -7.09 16.66 11.20
N VAL A 66 -6.16 16.06 11.96
CA VAL A 66 -6.49 14.95 12.85
C VAL A 66 -7.48 15.41 13.93
N LYS A 67 -7.26 16.60 14.52
CA LYS A 67 -8.15 17.17 15.54
C LYS A 67 -9.54 17.51 14.98
N GLY A 68 -9.60 18.07 13.76
CA GLY A 68 -10.85 18.36 13.06
C GLY A 68 -11.65 17.10 12.75
N LEU A 69 -10.99 16.03 12.31
CA LEU A 69 -11.61 14.73 12.06
C LEU A 69 -12.15 14.10 13.35
N TYR A 70 -11.34 14.06 14.41
CA TYR A 70 -11.70 13.42 15.67
C TYR A 70 -12.85 14.14 16.39
N LEU A 71 -12.73 15.47 16.55
CA LEU A 71 -13.74 16.28 17.24
C LEU A 71 -14.94 16.64 16.36
N LYS A 72 -14.93 16.25 15.08
CA LYS A 72 -15.91 16.66 14.07
C LYS A 72 -16.11 18.17 14.04
N ASN A 73 -15.04 18.93 14.25
CA ASN A 73 -15.07 20.39 14.31
C ASN A 73 -14.65 20.98 12.95
N PRO A 74 -15.57 21.63 12.22
CA PRO A 74 -15.29 22.16 10.89
C PRO A 74 -14.25 23.28 10.89
N ALA A 75 -14.14 24.08 11.96
CA ALA A 75 -13.18 25.17 12.04
C ALA A 75 -11.73 24.67 12.03
N TYR A 76 -11.45 23.53 12.68
CA TYR A 76 -10.12 22.91 12.64
C TYR A 76 -9.80 22.33 11.26
N SER A 77 -10.78 21.74 10.59
CA SER A 77 -10.64 21.26 9.22
C SER A 77 -10.39 22.41 8.23
N GLU A 78 -11.10 23.54 8.37
CA GLU A 78 -10.87 24.74 7.56
C GLU A 78 -9.48 25.35 7.80
N ARG A 79 -9.04 25.38 9.06
CA ARG A 79 -7.67 25.81 9.41
C ARG A 79 -6.63 24.89 8.80
N ALA A 80 -6.85 23.57 8.82
CA ALA A 80 -5.98 22.60 8.15
C ALA A 80 -5.87 22.88 6.65
N ILE A 81 -6.99 23.13 5.96
CA ILE A 81 -7.01 23.46 4.53
C ILE A 81 -6.20 24.73 4.24
N SER A 82 -6.35 25.77 5.05
CA SER A 82 -5.60 27.02 4.91
C SER A 82 -4.10 26.78 5.04
N LEU A 83 -3.69 25.98 6.04
CA LEU A 83 -2.28 25.64 6.25
C LEU A 83 -1.72 24.74 5.15
N TYR A 84 -2.48 23.77 4.63
CA TYR A 84 -2.02 22.95 3.50
C TYR A 84 -1.82 23.78 2.24
N ARG A 85 -2.73 24.72 1.94
CA ARG A 85 -2.55 25.66 0.82
C ARG A 85 -1.28 26.48 1.00
N HIS A 86 -1.00 26.93 2.22
CA HIS A 86 0.25 27.62 2.52
C HIS A 86 1.47 26.70 2.37
N ALA A 87 1.39 25.46 2.83
CA ALA A 87 2.46 24.46 2.66
C ALA A 87 2.77 24.22 1.18
N CYS A 88 1.77 24.16 0.29
CA CYS A 88 2.01 24.07 -1.16
C CYS A 88 2.85 25.25 -1.68
N LEU A 89 2.59 26.48 -1.23
CA LEU A 89 3.39 27.65 -1.63
C LEU A 89 4.84 27.57 -1.14
N LEU A 90 5.07 26.85 -0.04
CA LEU A 90 6.38 26.67 0.59
C LEU A 90 7.07 25.36 0.20
N ILE A 91 6.50 24.55 -0.71
CA ILE A 91 6.99 23.20 -1.03
C ILE A 91 8.44 23.19 -1.51
N GLY A 92 8.95 24.29 -2.09
CA GLY A 92 10.35 24.42 -2.49
C GLY A 92 11.35 24.41 -1.31
N GLN A 93 10.89 24.57 -0.07
CA GLN A 93 11.71 24.41 1.13
C GLN A 93 11.73 22.96 1.65
N ASN A 94 10.88 22.09 1.13
CA ASN A 94 10.78 20.71 1.59
C ASN A 94 12.08 19.95 1.30
N THR A 95 12.51 19.16 2.28
CA THR A 95 13.68 18.28 2.18
C THR A 95 13.33 16.80 2.35
N ASP A 96 12.08 16.49 2.70
CA ASP A 96 11.58 15.13 2.85
C ASP A 96 11.04 14.63 1.49
N PRO A 97 11.70 13.65 0.85
CA PRO A 97 11.29 13.15 -0.46
C PRO A 97 9.92 12.45 -0.45
N GLU A 98 9.41 12.03 0.72
CA GLU A 98 8.10 11.39 0.84
C GLU A 98 6.95 12.42 0.81
N ILE A 99 7.26 13.70 0.95
CA ILE A 99 6.27 14.78 0.86
C ILE A 99 6.34 15.41 -0.54
N SER A 100 5.23 15.33 -1.26
CA SER A 100 5.08 15.92 -2.58
C SER A 100 3.86 16.84 -2.61
N GLU A 101 3.79 17.69 -3.63
CA GLU A 101 2.60 18.50 -3.86
C GLU A 101 1.35 17.62 -4.04
N VAL A 102 1.51 16.43 -4.64
CA VAL A 102 0.43 15.43 -4.79
C VAL A 102 -0.07 14.93 -3.43
N SER A 103 0.83 14.61 -2.50
CA SER A 103 0.44 14.12 -1.17
C SER A 103 -0.23 15.21 -0.32
N ILE A 104 0.18 16.47 -0.47
CA ILE A 104 -0.50 17.60 0.19
C ILE A 104 -1.92 17.81 -0.38
N HIS A 105 -2.08 17.74 -1.70
CA HIS A 105 -3.40 17.84 -2.33
C HIS A 105 -4.33 16.68 -1.95
N LEU A 106 -3.79 15.47 -1.82
CA LEU A 106 -4.52 14.31 -1.31
C LEU A 106 -5.06 14.61 0.10
N GLU A 107 -4.21 15.09 1.01
CA GLU A 107 -4.61 15.46 2.36
C GLU A 107 -5.70 16.54 2.38
N MET A 108 -5.56 17.61 1.57
CA MET A 108 -6.59 18.63 1.41
C MET A 108 -7.93 18.07 0.91
N ALA A 109 -7.89 17.18 -0.07
CA ALA A 109 -9.09 16.55 -0.62
C ALA A 109 -9.83 15.73 0.44
N GLN A 110 -9.09 14.95 1.26
CA GLN A 110 -9.70 14.24 2.38
C GLN A 110 -10.39 15.18 3.38
N VAL A 111 -9.78 16.34 3.68
CA VAL A 111 -10.41 17.32 4.58
C VAL A 111 -11.72 17.84 3.96
N TYR A 112 -11.72 18.20 2.67
CA TYR A 112 -12.94 18.64 1.98
C TYR A 112 -14.04 17.58 1.99
N ILE A 113 -13.70 16.31 1.71
CA ILE A 113 -14.65 15.20 1.76
C ILE A 113 -15.22 15.05 3.18
N SER A 114 -14.39 15.14 4.22
CA SER A 114 -14.85 15.03 5.62
C SER A 114 -15.78 16.18 6.04
N LEU A 115 -15.70 17.33 5.37
CA LEU A 115 -16.58 18.48 5.56
C LEU A 115 -17.88 18.38 4.73
N GLY A 116 -18.08 17.29 3.99
CA GLY A 116 -19.20 17.13 3.06
C GLY A 116 -19.04 17.89 1.75
N GLN A 117 -17.89 18.52 1.49
CA GLN A 117 -17.57 19.18 0.22
C GLN A 117 -16.97 18.15 -0.77
N THR A 118 -17.73 17.09 -1.01
CA THR A 118 -17.26 15.89 -1.72
C THR A 118 -16.86 16.18 -3.17
N GLU A 119 -17.63 16.98 -3.90
CA GLU A 119 -17.35 17.31 -5.30
C GLU A 119 -15.99 18.00 -5.44
N LYS A 120 -15.71 18.94 -4.53
CA LYS A 120 -14.45 19.68 -4.50
C LYS A 120 -13.28 18.79 -4.14
N GLY A 121 -13.45 17.89 -3.17
CA GLY A 121 -12.44 16.88 -2.84
C GLY A 121 -12.13 15.98 -4.05
N LEU A 122 -13.16 15.51 -4.75
CA LEU A 122 -13.00 14.70 -5.97
C LEU A 122 -12.30 15.45 -7.10
N GLU A 123 -12.62 16.72 -7.31
CA GLU A 123 -11.94 17.56 -8.31
C GLU A 123 -10.43 17.64 -8.02
N ILE A 124 -10.06 17.88 -6.76
CA ILE A 124 -8.66 17.92 -6.33
C ILE A 124 -7.98 16.57 -6.56
N LEU A 125 -8.62 15.45 -6.16
CA LEU A 125 -8.06 14.11 -6.35
C LEU A 125 -7.80 13.82 -7.82
N LYS A 126 -8.79 14.08 -8.69
CA LYS A 126 -8.70 13.84 -10.14
C LYS A 126 -7.63 14.70 -10.80
N LYS A 127 -7.54 15.98 -10.43
CA LYS A 127 -6.52 16.91 -10.96
C LYS A 127 -5.10 16.53 -10.54
N ASN A 128 -4.93 15.91 -9.38
CA ASN A 128 -3.64 15.54 -8.81
C ASN A 128 -3.45 14.01 -8.80
N ASN A 129 -3.69 13.33 -9.92
CA ASN A 129 -3.66 11.87 -10.02
C ASN A 129 -2.56 11.34 -10.98
N PRO A 130 -1.28 11.71 -10.81
CA PRO A 130 -0.23 11.13 -11.63
C PRO A 130 -0.13 9.63 -11.34
N CYS A 131 0.15 8.83 -12.36
CA CYS A 131 0.33 7.38 -12.26
C CYS A 131 -0.81 6.67 -11.50
N ARG A 132 -2.03 7.21 -11.54
CA ARG A 132 -3.22 6.64 -10.89
C ARG A 132 -3.17 6.56 -9.36
N LEU A 133 -2.26 7.28 -8.70
CA LEU A 133 -2.06 7.21 -7.24
C LEU A 133 -3.34 7.43 -6.42
N ASN A 134 -4.27 8.27 -6.91
CA ASN A 134 -5.52 8.58 -6.23
C ASN A 134 -6.70 7.71 -6.68
N HIS A 135 -6.52 6.75 -7.60
CA HIS A 135 -7.60 5.88 -8.07
C HIS A 135 -8.37 5.16 -6.96
N PRO A 136 -7.72 4.53 -5.96
CA PRO A 136 -8.44 3.86 -4.89
C PRO A 136 -9.38 4.84 -4.18
N LYS A 137 -8.89 6.05 -3.86
CA LYS A 137 -9.66 7.04 -3.11
C LYS A 137 -10.77 7.67 -3.94
N ILE A 138 -10.51 7.97 -5.21
CA ILE A 138 -11.54 8.48 -6.13
C ILE A 138 -12.68 7.46 -6.26
N GLY A 139 -12.34 6.19 -6.46
CA GLY A 139 -13.30 5.10 -6.56
C GLY A 139 -14.13 4.92 -5.28
N GLU A 140 -13.48 4.91 -4.12
CA GLU A 140 -14.15 4.82 -2.80
C GLU A 140 -15.15 5.96 -2.60
N VAL A 141 -14.76 7.20 -2.89
CA VAL A 141 -15.60 8.39 -2.67
C VAL A 141 -16.78 8.41 -3.65
N LEU A 142 -16.56 8.06 -4.92
CA LEU A 142 -17.64 7.95 -5.90
C LEU A 142 -18.66 6.89 -5.49
N ALA A 143 -18.19 5.72 -5.03
CA ALA A 143 -19.06 4.61 -4.61
C ALA A 143 -19.84 4.92 -3.31
N SER A 144 -19.21 5.60 -2.36
CA SER A 144 -19.78 5.84 -1.03
C SER A 144 -20.57 7.15 -0.92
N SER A 145 -19.94 8.28 -1.27
CA SER A 145 -20.46 9.62 -1.00
C SER A 145 -21.28 10.19 -2.16
N CYS A 146 -20.98 9.78 -3.39
CA CYS A 146 -21.71 10.22 -4.59
C CYS A 146 -22.75 9.21 -5.09
N ASN A 147 -22.75 7.98 -4.56
CA ASN A 147 -23.56 6.87 -5.05
C ASN A 147 -23.41 6.63 -6.57
N ASP A 148 -22.25 6.98 -7.14
CA ASP A 148 -21.91 6.83 -8.55
C ASP A 148 -21.14 5.52 -8.76
N ALA A 149 -21.86 4.41 -8.64
CA ALA A 149 -21.27 3.07 -8.80
C ALA A 149 -20.65 2.86 -10.18
N LYS A 150 -21.23 3.47 -11.24
CA LYS A 150 -20.73 3.34 -12.61
C LYS A 150 -19.42 4.11 -12.79
N GLY A 151 -19.34 5.32 -12.27
CA GLY A 151 -18.12 6.13 -12.31
C GLY A 151 -17.01 5.59 -11.41
N ALA A 152 -17.35 4.97 -10.28
CA ALA A 152 -16.37 4.38 -9.35
C ALA A 152 -15.63 3.16 -9.94
N LEU A 153 -16.35 2.33 -10.69
CA LEU A 153 -15.88 1.01 -11.10
C LEU A 153 -14.57 1.02 -11.92
N PRO A 154 -14.36 1.92 -12.91
CA PRO A 154 -13.09 2.00 -13.63
C PRO A 154 -11.89 2.36 -12.73
N TYR A 155 -12.09 3.27 -11.77
CA TYR A 155 -11.03 3.66 -10.83
C TYR A 155 -10.63 2.51 -9.92
N LEU A 156 -11.62 1.83 -9.32
CA LEU A 156 -11.37 0.68 -8.44
C LEU A 156 -10.77 -0.51 -9.19
N SER A 157 -11.22 -0.76 -10.43
CA SER A 157 -10.68 -1.82 -11.28
C SER A 157 -9.20 -1.60 -11.58
N ALA A 158 -8.82 -0.39 -12.01
CA ALA A 158 -7.43 -0.05 -12.28
C ALA A 158 -6.56 -0.09 -11.01
N ALA A 159 -7.08 0.43 -9.89
CA ALA A 159 -6.40 0.36 -8.60
C ALA A 159 -6.14 -1.07 -8.13
N LEU A 160 -7.08 -2.00 -8.36
CA LEU A 160 -6.90 -3.41 -8.02
C LEU A 160 -5.81 -4.05 -8.87
N LEU A 161 -5.74 -3.74 -10.17
CA LEU A 161 -4.67 -4.22 -11.04
C LEU A 161 -3.30 -3.69 -10.58
N ASP A 162 -3.19 -2.39 -10.30
CA ASP A 162 -1.98 -1.78 -9.76
C ASP A 162 -1.57 -2.41 -8.41
N LEU A 163 -2.55 -2.76 -7.55
CA LEU A 163 -2.34 -3.50 -6.31
C LEU A 163 -1.79 -4.91 -6.57
N THR A 164 -2.31 -5.67 -7.54
CA THR A 164 -1.78 -7.01 -7.83
C THR A 164 -0.31 -6.97 -8.26
N VAL A 165 0.07 -5.98 -9.05
CA VAL A 165 1.47 -5.77 -9.48
C VAL A 165 2.35 -5.41 -8.29
N THR A 166 1.94 -4.41 -7.50
CA THR A 166 2.70 -3.93 -6.34
C THR A 166 2.84 -5.02 -5.28
N HIS A 167 1.76 -5.77 -5.01
CA HIS A 167 1.77 -6.88 -4.08
C HIS A 167 2.75 -7.98 -4.53
N MET A 168 2.77 -8.34 -5.81
CA MET A 168 3.75 -9.30 -6.35
C MET A 168 5.18 -8.80 -6.17
N GLN A 169 5.46 -7.53 -6.46
CA GLN A 169 6.79 -6.93 -6.27
C GLN A 169 7.23 -6.97 -4.81
N ILE A 170 6.33 -6.68 -3.87
CA ILE A 170 6.60 -6.77 -2.42
C ILE A 170 6.92 -8.21 -2.03
N VAL A 171 6.08 -9.17 -2.44
CA VAL A 171 6.27 -10.60 -2.14
C VAL A 171 7.63 -11.08 -2.66
N MET A 172 7.93 -10.84 -3.94
CA MET A 172 9.21 -11.25 -4.53
C MET A 172 10.41 -10.52 -3.91
N GLY A 173 10.27 -9.24 -3.58
CA GLY A 173 11.31 -8.44 -2.92
C GLY A 173 11.67 -9.00 -1.54
N TYR A 174 10.67 -9.29 -0.71
CA TYR A 174 10.90 -9.90 0.61
C TYR A 174 11.35 -11.36 0.51
N LEU A 175 10.89 -12.14 -0.47
CA LEU A 175 11.40 -13.49 -0.69
C LEU A 175 12.90 -13.49 -0.97
N ASN A 176 13.34 -12.60 -1.88
CA ASN A 176 14.76 -12.43 -2.16
C ASN A 176 15.55 -12.00 -0.91
N LEU A 177 14.98 -11.16 -0.05
CA LEU A 177 15.59 -10.74 1.21
C LEU A 177 15.73 -11.92 2.18
N TYR A 178 14.65 -12.63 2.46
CA TYR A 178 14.61 -13.73 3.42
C TYR A 178 15.45 -14.92 2.96
N CYS A 179 15.39 -15.30 1.68
CA CYS A 179 16.23 -16.38 1.15
C CYS A 179 17.73 -16.06 1.27
N LYS A 180 18.15 -14.80 1.02
CA LYS A 180 19.54 -14.36 1.22
C LYS A 180 19.97 -14.39 2.69
N GLN A 181 19.05 -14.09 3.60
CA GLN A 181 19.28 -14.16 5.04
C GLN A 181 19.11 -15.57 5.61
N ARG A 182 18.67 -16.53 4.79
CA ARG A 182 18.29 -17.90 5.19
C ARG A 182 17.16 -17.94 6.22
N ASP A 183 16.31 -16.92 6.23
CA ASP A 183 15.12 -16.83 7.08
C ASP A 183 13.92 -17.49 6.37
N TYR A 184 13.99 -18.81 6.23
CA TYR A 184 13.00 -19.57 5.47
C TYR A 184 11.63 -19.66 6.17
N GLU A 185 11.60 -19.50 7.51
CA GLU A 185 10.36 -19.43 8.29
C GLU A 185 9.53 -18.20 7.87
N ASN A 186 10.13 -17.00 7.86
CA ASN A 186 9.42 -15.80 7.40
C ASN A 186 9.13 -15.82 5.89
N ALA A 187 10.00 -16.41 5.08
CA ALA A 187 9.73 -16.62 3.65
C ALA A 187 8.47 -17.48 3.44
N LEU A 188 8.30 -18.56 4.22
CA LEU A 188 7.15 -19.44 4.14
C LEU A 188 5.85 -18.72 4.55
N LEU A 189 5.87 -17.97 5.67
CA LEU A 189 4.72 -17.17 6.12
C LEU A 189 4.29 -16.12 5.07
N LEU A 190 5.26 -15.49 4.41
CA LEU A 190 4.99 -14.53 3.34
C LEU A 190 4.36 -15.20 2.10
N LEU A 191 4.86 -16.38 1.71
CA LEU A 191 4.29 -17.17 0.61
C LEU A 191 2.86 -17.61 0.91
N ASP A 192 2.59 -18.06 2.14
CA ASP A 192 1.25 -18.44 2.55
C ASP A 192 0.28 -17.25 2.49
N TRP A 193 0.72 -16.04 2.87
CA TRP A 193 -0.07 -14.82 2.69
C TRP A 193 -0.34 -14.53 1.20
N ALA A 194 0.68 -14.64 0.35
CA ALA A 194 0.54 -14.41 -1.08
C ALA A 194 -0.41 -15.41 -1.74
N LEU A 195 -0.28 -16.69 -1.41
CA LEU A 195 -1.11 -17.78 -1.92
C LEU A 195 -2.55 -17.76 -1.37
N ALA A 196 -2.80 -17.09 -0.25
CA ALA A 196 -4.16 -16.80 0.22
C ALA A 196 -4.81 -15.62 -0.53
N PHE A 197 -4.01 -14.67 -1.03
CA PHE A 197 -4.48 -13.46 -1.71
C PHE A 197 -5.00 -13.74 -3.13
N TYR A 198 -4.19 -14.37 -3.99
CA TYR A 198 -4.50 -14.51 -5.43
C TYR A 198 -5.76 -15.34 -5.74
N PRO A 199 -6.06 -16.46 -5.04
CA PRO A 199 -7.29 -17.22 -5.29
C PRO A 199 -8.57 -16.39 -5.09
N GLY A 200 -8.55 -15.39 -4.20
CA GLY A 200 -9.66 -14.46 -3.97
C GLY A 200 -10.00 -13.59 -5.18
N LEU A 201 -9.05 -13.43 -6.12
CA LEU A 201 -9.18 -12.62 -7.31
C LEU A 201 -9.48 -13.44 -8.58
N LYS A 202 -9.65 -14.75 -8.47
CA LYS A 202 -9.95 -15.62 -9.61
C LYS A 202 -11.46 -15.74 -9.84
N CYS A 203 -11.85 -15.80 -11.11
CA CYS A 203 -13.19 -16.20 -11.51
C CYS A 203 -13.23 -17.73 -11.68
N PRO A 204 -14.09 -18.49 -10.97
CA PRO A 204 -14.04 -19.96 -11.01
C PRO A 204 -14.15 -20.59 -12.41
N GLN A 205 -14.85 -19.91 -13.34
CA GLN A 205 -15.08 -20.38 -14.71
C GLN A 205 -14.11 -19.80 -15.75
N LYS A 206 -13.14 -18.98 -15.35
CA LYS A 206 -12.22 -18.31 -16.29
C LYS A 206 -10.77 -18.51 -15.88
N ARG A 207 -9.88 -18.61 -16.88
CA ARG A 207 -8.43 -18.56 -16.67
C ARG A 207 -7.93 -17.14 -16.69
N SER A 208 -6.87 -16.88 -15.92
CA SER A 208 -6.23 -15.57 -15.85
C SER A 208 -4.71 -15.73 -15.69
N TYR A 209 -3.98 -14.65 -15.94
CA TYR A 209 -2.53 -14.62 -15.71
C TYR A 209 -2.14 -14.91 -14.24
N LEU A 210 -3.07 -14.75 -13.28
CA LEU A 210 -2.83 -15.11 -11.88
C LEU A 210 -2.62 -16.61 -11.68
N ASP A 211 -3.15 -17.48 -12.56
CA ASP A 211 -2.89 -18.91 -12.50
C ASP A 211 -1.39 -19.22 -12.72
N LYS A 212 -0.76 -18.51 -13.67
CA LYS A 212 0.68 -18.61 -13.94
C LYS A 212 1.50 -18.09 -12.76
N SER A 213 1.11 -16.94 -12.21
CA SER A 213 1.73 -16.37 -11.01
C SER A 213 1.61 -17.29 -9.79
N GLU A 214 0.44 -17.91 -9.59
CA GLU A 214 0.19 -18.86 -8.50
C GLU A 214 1.07 -20.11 -8.65
N ALA A 215 1.20 -20.66 -9.86
CA ALA A 215 2.08 -21.78 -10.14
C ALA A 215 3.55 -21.49 -9.76
N ALA A 216 4.04 -20.30 -10.12
CA ALA A 216 5.37 -19.84 -9.75
C ALA A 216 5.55 -19.77 -8.22
N LEU A 217 4.58 -19.18 -7.50
CA LEU A 217 4.64 -19.08 -6.03
C LEU A 217 4.61 -20.44 -5.34
N TRP A 218 3.84 -21.41 -5.84
CA TRP A 218 3.86 -22.78 -5.32
C TRP A 218 5.22 -23.46 -5.53
N ALA A 219 5.89 -23.22 -6.66
CA ALA A 219 7.24 -23.74 -6.91
C ALA A 219 8.27 -23.12 -5.95
N VAL A 220 8.23 -21.80 -5.75
CA VAL A 220 9.10 -21.12 -4.77
C VAL A 220 8.83 -21.63 -3.34
N ARG A 221 7.56 -21.85 -2.99
CA ARG A 221 7.19 -22.45 -1.71
C ARG A 221 7.76 -23.85 -1.52
N ALA A 222 7.79 -24.66 -2.58
CA ALA A 222 8.43 -25.97 -2.52
C ALA A 222 9.93 -25.87 -2.22
N ASP A 223 10.65 -24.92 -2.84
CA ASP A 223 12.07 -24.67 -2.53
C ASP A 223 12.28 -24.26 -1.07
N VAL A 224 11.49 -23.31 -0.57
CA VAL A 224 11.56 -22.87 0.82
C VAL A 224 11.30 -24.02 1.81
N LEU A 225 10.26 -24.83 1.57
CA LEU A 225 9.94 -25.99 2.40
C LEU A 225 11.02 -27.06 2.36
N TRP A 226 11.62 -27.26 1.19
CA TRP A 226 12.72 -28.19 1.03
C TRP A 226 13.92 -27.78 1.90
N ARG A 227 14.26 -26.49 1.91
CA ARG A 227 15.32 -25.91 2.76
C ARG A 227 15.00 -25.96 4.26
N LEU A 228 13.72 -26.02 4.62
CA LEU A 228 13.23 -26.30 5.99
C LEU A 228 13.15 -27.79 6.33
N GLU A 229 13.64 -28.66 5.44
CA GLU A 229 13.57 -30.13 5.56
C GLU A 229 12.13 -30.71 5.57
N GLN A 230 11.13 -29.92 5.20
CA GLN A 230 9.71 -30.31 5.11
C GLN A 230 9.40 -30.92 3.72
N LYS A 231 10.00 -32.09 3.46
CA LYS A 231 10.03 -32.69 2.11
C LYS A 231 8.67 -33.10 1.54
N GLU A 232 7.75 -33.59 2.37
CA GLU A 232 6.41 -33.97 1.91
C GLU A 232 5.57 -32.73 1.58
N ASP A 233 5.62 -31.69 2.42
CA ASP A 233 4.94 -30.42 2.16
C ASP A 233 5.50 -29.71 0.92
N ALA A 234 6.82 -29.85 0.67
CA ALA A 234 7.44 -29.39 -0.57
C ALA A 234 6.87 -30.13 -1.79
N ALA A 235 6.73 -31.47 -1.70
CA ALA A 235 6.13 -32.27 -2.76
C ALA A 235 4.66 -31.89 -3.02
N ASP A 236 3.88 -31.64 -1.98
CA ASP A 236 2.51 -31.17 -2.10
C ASP A 236 2.42 -29.78 -2.74
N SER A 237 3.37 -28.90 -2.42
CA SER A 237 3.48 -27.59 -3.07
C SER A 237 3.80 -27.74 -4.56
N LEU A 238 4.71 -28.64 -4.95
CA LEU A 238 4.99 -28.95 -6.37
C LEU A 238 3.77 -29.51 -7.11
N ARG A 239 2.97 -30.38 -6.47
CA ARG A 239 1.72 -30.87 -7.07
C ARG A 239 0.72 -29.74 -7.32
N LYS A 240 0.58 -28.81 -6.37
CA LYS A 240 -0.26 -27.61 -6.56
C LYS A 240 0.27 -26.73 -7.68
N ALA A 241 1.59 -26.55 -7.78
CA ALA A 241 2.23 -25.84 -8.89
C ALA A 241 1.87 -26.49 -10.24
N LYS A 242 2.02 -27.81 -10.37
CA LYS A 242 1.67 -28.58 -11.57
C LYS A 242 0.21 -28.38 -11.97
N VAL A 243 -0.72 -28.48 -11.01
CA VAL A 243 -2.15 -28.31 -11.27
C VAL A 243 -2.46 -26.91 -11.80
N ALA A 244 -1.91 -25.87 -11.16
CA ALA A 244 -2.10 -24.49 -11.60
C ALA A 244 -1.49 -24.24 -12.99
N ALA A 245 -0.26 -24.70 -13.22
CA ALA A 245 0.43 -24.55 -14.49
C ALA A 245 -0.28 -25.28 -15.64
N THR A 246 -0.65 -26.54 -15.44
CA THR A 246 -1.39 -27.32 -16.45
C THR A 246 -2.73 -26.66 -16.80
N ALA A 247 -3.43 -26.13 -15.79
CA ALA A 247 -4.70 -25.44 -16.00
C ALA A 247 -4.54 -24.15 -16.82
N PHE A 248 -3.45 -23.40 -16.60
CA PHE A 248 -3.13 -22.19 -17.36
C PHE A 248 -2.68 -22.53 -18.79
N ASP A 249 -1.74 -23.45 -18.95
CA ASP A 249 -1.13 -23.77 -20.26
C ASP A 249 -2.12 -24.40 -21.25
N ARG A 250 -3.19 -25.03 -20.76
CA ARG A 250 -4.28 -25.54 -21.59
C ARG A 250 -5.11 -24.42 -22.26
N GLU A 251 -5.26 -23.28 -21.60
CA GLU A 251 -6.06 -22.14 -22.08
C GLU A 251 -5.46 -20.83 -21.55
N PRO A 252 -4.27 -20.42 -22.06
CA PRO A 252 -3.57 -19.26 -21.54
C PRO A 252 -4.38 -17.99 -21.82
N ASN A 253 -4.62 -17.20 -20.79
CA ASN A 253 -5.39 -15.98 -20.89
C ASN A 253 -4.79 -14.85 -20.06
N TYR A 254 -4.29 -13.85 -20.77
CA TYR A 254 -3.62 -12.68 -20.20
C TYR A 254 -4.55 -11.46 -20.07
N ASP A 255 -5.85 -11.61 -20.37
CA ASP A 255 -6.82 -10.52 -20.28
C ASP A 255 -7.17 -10.21 -18.82
N ALA A 256 -6.89 -8.98 -18.40
CA ALA A 256 -7.18 -8.48 -17.06
C ALA A 256 -8.68 -8.53 -16.71
N ARG A 257 -9.58 -8.60 -17.71
CA ARG A 257 -11.04 -8.76 -17.50
C ARG A 257 -11.43 -10.12 -16.91
N ASN A 258 -10.50 -11.07 -16.86
CA ASN A 258 -10.73 -12.35 -16.20
C ASN A 258 -10.41 -12.32 -14.71
N ILE A 259 -9.83 -11.22 -14.22
CA ILE A 259 -9.65 -10.96 -12.79
C ILE A 259 -10.98 -10.55 -12.17
N ARG A 260 -11.32 -11.18 -11.05
CA ARG A 260 -12.52 -10.88 -10.28
C ARG A 260 -12.49 -9.42 -9.82
N PHE A 261 -13.65 -8.76 -9.86
CA PHE A 261 -13.85 -7.34 -9.51
C PHE A 261 -13.27 -6.32 -10.51
N VAL A 262 -12.57 -6.77 -11.56
CA VAL A 262 -12.09 -5.89 -12.63
C VAL A 262 -13.16 -5.79 -13.71
N SER A 263 -13.58 -4.56 -13.99
CA SER A 263 -14.39 -4.21 -15.17
C SER A 263 -13.59 -3.20 -15.99
N ALA A 264 -12.93 -3.69 -17.03
CA ALA A 264 -12.17 -2.84 -17.93
C ALA A 264 -13.02 -2.52 -19.17
N ALA A 265 -13.13 -1.23 -19.51
CA ALA A 265 -13.76 -0.78 -20.74
C ALA A 265 -12.90 -1.14 -21.98
N GLU A 266 -11.59 -1.22 -21.80
CA GLU A 266 -10.61 -1.62 -22.82
C GLU A 266 -9.91 -2.92 -22.40
N ALA A 267 -9.51 -3.72 -23.37
CA ALA A 267 -8.73 -4.93 -23.10
C ALA A 267 -7.36 -4.53 -22.55
N ALA A 268 -7.04 -4.94 -21.33
CA ALA A 268 -5.71 -4.78 -20.76
C ALA A 268 -5.08 -6.17 -20.68
N THR A 269 -3.91 -6.32 -21.30
CA THR A 269 -3.18 -7.59 -21.35
C THR A 269 -2.02 -7.53 -20.37
N ALA A 270 -1.93 -8.53 -19.49
CA ALA A 270 -0.77 -8.71 -18.63
C ALA A 270 0.43 -9.21 -19.43
N TYR A 271 1.60 -8.65 -19.14
CA TYR A 271 2.88 -9.12 -19.66
C TYR A 271 3.77 -9.49 -18.47
N ASP A 272 4.51 -10.58 -18.60
CA ASP A 272 5.48 -11.06 -17.64
C ASP A 272 6.76 -11.51 -18.36
N ASP A 273 7.86 -11.56 -17.60
CA ASP A 273 9.18 -12.01 -18.05
C ASP A 273 9.53 -13.42 -17.53
N MET A 274 8.53 -14.18 -17.06
CA MET A 274 8.75 -15.45 -16.35
C MET A 274 8.89 -16.67 -17.28
N GLY A 275 8.55 -16.54 -18.56
CA GLY A 275 8.67 -17.60 -19.56
C GLY A 275 7.45 -17.76 -20.47
N SER A 276 7.51 -18.67 -21.46
CA SER A 276 6.45 -18.90 -22.43
C SER A 276 5.21 -19.60 -21.86
N THR A 277 5.42 -20.59 -20.98
CA THR A 277 4.37 -21.38 -20.33
C THR A 277 4.54 -21.37 -18.82
N ALA A 278 3.49 -21.70 -18.07
CA ALA A 278 3.55 -21.81 -16.61
C ALA A 278 4.41 -23.02 -16.18
N MET A 279 4.42 -24.11 -16.95
CA MET A 279 5.32 -25.24 -16.71
C MET A 279 6.79 -24.85 -16.88
N ASP A 280 7.15 -24.11 -17.95
CA ASP A 280 8.52 -23.61 -18.16
C ASP A 280 8.99 -22.74 -16.98
N VAL A 281 8.08 -21.95 -16.40
CA VAL A 281 8.36 -21.10 -15.24
C VAL A 281 8.74 -21.95 -14.03
N ILE A 282 7.99 -23.03 -13.76
CA ILE A 282 8.30 -23.95 -12.66
C ILE A 282 9.67 -24.61 -12.89
N ASP A 283 9.91 -25.11 -14.11
CA ASP A 283 11.17 -25.74 -14.48
C ASP A 283 12.35 -24.79 -14.27
N THR A 284 12.21 -23.53 -14.68
CA THR A 284 13.24 -22.49 -14.51
C THR A 284 13.50 -22.20 -13.04
N ILE A 285 12.46 -21.97 -12.23
CA ILE A 285 12.60 -21.69 -10.79
C ILE A 285 13.34 -22.82 -10.08
N LEU A 286 13.02 -24.08 -10.39
CA LEU A 286 13.61 -25.23 -9.73
C LEU A 286 15.02 -25.56 -10.26
N ALA A 287 15.30 -25.27 -11.53
CA ALA A 287 16.64 -25.37 -12.09
C ALA A 287 17.60 -24.33 -11.51
N ASP A 288 17.09 -23.12 -11.25
CA ASP A 288 17.84 -22.04 -10.60
C ASP A 288 17.98 -22.24 -9.08
N SER A 289 17.28 -23.23 -8.50
CA SER A 289 17.46 -23.58 -7.09
C SER A 289 18.81 -24.27 -6.86
N ASP A 290 19.46 -23.98 -5.73
CA ASP A 290 20.69 -24.68 -5.29
C ASP A 290 20.42 -26.13 -4.79
N GLU A 291 19.25 -26.71 -5.10
CA GLU A 291 18.74 -27.97 -4.55
C GLU A 291 18.47 -29.02 -5.65
N PRO A 292 19.49 -29.74 -6.16
CA PRO A 292 19.34 -30.72 -7.26
C PRO A 292 18.36 -31.86 -6.97
N MET A 293 18.21 -32.21 -5.69
CA MET A 293 17.29 -33.25 -5.24
C MET A 293 15.82 -32.79 -5.33
N LEU A 294 15.55 -31.50 -5.17
CA LEU A 294 14.22 -30.93 -5.36
C LEU A 294 13.83 -30.98 -6.85
N LEU A 295 14.75 -30.63 -7.75
CA LEU A 295 14.53 -30.77 -9.19
C LEU A 295 14.26 -32.22 -9.58
N THR A 296 15.03 -33.17 -9.02
CA THR A 296 14.79 -34.61 -9.23
C THR A 296 13.40 -35.03 -8.73
N ARG A 297 12.95 -34.50 -7.59
CA ARG A 297 11.61 -34.74 -7.05
C ARG A 297 10.53 -34.19 -7.99
N TRP A 298 10.74 -32.99 -8.52
CA TRP A 298 9.85 -32.37 -9.49
C TRP A 298 9.70 -33.19 -10.77
N MET A 299 10.80 -33.66 -11.38
CA MET A 299 10.76 -34.53 -12.55
C MET A 299 9.93 -35.81 -12.31
N ARG A 300 9.93 -36.35 -11.09
CA ARG A 300 9.06 -37.49 -10.75
C ARG A 300 7.59 -37.08 -10.69
N ILE A 301 7.28 -35.95 -10.04
CA ILE A 301 5.91 -35.42 -9.92
C ILE A 301 5.31 -35.05 -11.28
N GLN A 302 6.12 -34.54 -12.22
CA GLN A 302 5.67 -34.31 -13.59
C GLN A 302 5.11 -35.58 -14.24
N ASN A 303 5.67 -36.74 -13.91
CA ASN A 303 5.26 -38.05 -14.42
C ASN A 303 4.20 -38.77 -13.56
N GLU A 304 3.78 -38.21 -12.41
CA GLU A 304 2.64 -38.71 -11.63
C GLU A 304 1.32 -38.45 -12.41
N GLU A 305 0.48 -39.47 -12.58
CA GLU A 305 -0.85 -39.38 -13.23
C GLU A 305 -1.84 -38.51 -12.45
#